data_AF-A0A1I7XU82-F1
#
_entry.id   AF-A0A1I7XU82-F1
#
_cell.length_a   1.000
_cell.length_b   1.000
_cell.length_c   1.000
_cell.angle_alpha   90.00
_cell.angle_beta   90.00
_cell.angle_gamma   90.00
#
_symmetry.space_group_name_H-M   'P 1'
#
loop_
_entity.id
_entity.type
_entity.pdbx_description
1 polymer ?
#
loop_
_entity_poly.entity_id
_entity_poly.type
_entity_poly.pdbx_seq_one_letter_code
_entity_poly.pdbx_strand_id
1 'polypeptide(L)'
;MVLSSLRVLLILGYQIKYGKRQIRMIVLRKAVETVCNINQAFGEGIINKRIAQHCFRRLRNGDECLEDEEGRRIPLVIDDSQLRIIVEEEPRKTTREVVEELHVN
;
A
#
# COMPACT_ATOMS: atom_id res chain seq x y z
N MET A 1 -5.28 -14.92 -22.52
CA MET A 1 -4.06 -15.69 -22.14
C MET A 1 -2.80 -15.35 -22.94
N VAL A 2 -2.86 -14.56 -24.03
CA VAL A 2 -1.69 -14.27 -24.89
C VAL A 2 -0.94 -12.98 -24.47
N LEU A 3 -1.65 -11.97 -23.95
CA LEU A 3 -1.07 -10.71 -23.49
C LEU A 3 -0.15 -10.87 -22.27
N SER A 4 -0.46 -11.83 -21.39
CA SER A 4 0.35 -12.17 -20.22
C SER A 4 1.71 -12.75 -20.61
N SER A 5 1.79 -13.57 -21.67
CA SER A 5 3.07 -14.15 -22.14
C SER A 5 4.03 -13.11 -22.72
N LEU A 6 3.52 -12.13 -23.47
CA LEU A 6 4.34 -11.02 -24.00
C LEU A 6 4.92 -10.14 -22.90
N ARG A 7 4.14 -9.85 -21.85
CA ARG A 7 4.59 -9.07 -20.69
C ARG A 7 5.70 -9.78 -19.92
N VAL A 8 5.55 -11.08 -19.67
CA VAL A 8 6.58 -11.89 -19.01
C VAL A 8 7.86 -11.95 -19.83
N LEU A 9 7.77 -12.10 -21.16
CA LEU A 9 8.93 -12.11 -22.05
C LEU A 9 9.68 -10.77 -22.05
N LEU A 10 8.94 -9.65 -22.00
CA LEU A 10 9.50 -8.29 -21.92
C LEU A 10 10.26 -8.08 -20.61
N ILE A 11 9.69 -8.51 -19.48
CA ILE A 11 10.33 -8.41 -18.17
C ILE A 11 11.60 -9.27 -18.14
N LEU A 12 11.53 -10.54 -18.57
CA LEU A 12 12.69 -11.44 -18.61
C LEU A 12 13.77 -10.93 -19.56
N GLY A 13 13.40 -10.47 -20.76
CA GLY A 13 14.33 -9.88 -21.73
C GLY A 13 15.04 -8.64 -21.18
N TYR A 14 14.33 -7.80 -20.43
CA TYR A 14 14.91 -6.65 -19.76
C TYR A 14 15.88 -7.06 -18.64
N GLN A 15 15.54 -8.10 -17.85
CA GLN A 15 16.41 -8.65 -16.82
C GLN A 15 17.72 -9.20 -17.39
N ILE A 16 17.64 -9.93 -18.51
CA ILE A 16 18.80 -10.49 -19.22
C ILE A 16 19.67 -9.37 -19.79
N LYS A 17 19.07 -8.35 -20.40
CA LYS A 17 19.80 -7.26 -21.07
C LYS A 17 20.56 -6.34 -20.10
N TYR A 18 19.96 -6.01 -18.96
CA TYR A 18 20.50 -4.97 -18.07
C TYR A 18 21.08 -5.50 -16.76
N GLY A 19 20.72 -6.70 -16.32
CA GLY A 19 21.21 -7.28 -15.06
C GLY A 19 20.72 -6.54 -13.80
N LYS A 20 20.68 -7.25 -12.66
CA LYS A 20 20.03 -6.76 -11.43
C LYS A 20 20.54 -5.40 -10.93
N ARG A 21 21.85 -5.13 -11.01
CA ARG A 21 22.46 -3.87 -10.54
C ARG A 21 22.05 -2.68 -11.40
N GLN A 22 22.12 -2.79 -12.74
CA GLN A 22 21.75 -1.68 -13.61
C GLN A 22 20.25 -1.43 -13.58
N ILE A 23 19.43 -2.48 -13.49
CA ILE A 23 17.97 -2.35 -13.37
C ILE A 23 17.61 -1.61 -12.08
N ARG A 24 18.28 -1.92 -10.96
CA ARG A 24 18.11 -1.16 -9.73
C ARG A 24 18.45 0.31 -9.92
N MET A 25 19.54 0.63 -10.60
CA MET A 25 19.93 2.03 -10.89
C MET A 25 18.90 2.76 -11.77
N ILE A 26 18.38 2.10 -12.81
CA ILE A 26 17.37 2.68 -13.69
C ILE A 26 16.07 2.97 -12.92
N VAL A 27 15.63 2.02 -12.09
CA VAL A 27 14.45 2.21 -11.22
C VAL A 27 14.66 3.37 -10.25
N LEU A 28 15.84 3.47 -9.63
CA LEU A 28 16.15 4.58 -8.72
C LEU A 28 16.10 5.94 -9.43
N ARG A 29 16.67 6.02 -10.64
CA ARG A 29 16.66 7.25 -11.45
C ARG A 29 15.24 7.64 -11.85
N LYS A 30 14.45 6.68 -12.35
CA LYS A 30 13.07 6.92 -12.76
C LYS A 30 12.17 7.31 -11.58
N ALA A 31 12.39 6.72 -10.40
CA ALA A 31 11.69 7.13 -9.19
C ALA A 31 11.96 8.60 -8.81
N VAL A 32 13.19 9.09 -8.95
CA VAL A 32 13.50 10.51 -8.69
C VAL A 32 12.81 11.43 -9.70
N GLU A 33 12.88 11.08 -10.99
CA GLU A 33 12.22 11.83 -12.06
C GLU A 33 10.69 11.91 -11.85
N THR A 34 10.06 10.79 -11.49
CA THR A 34 8.63 10.74 -11.17
C THR A 34 8.26 11.63 -9.99
N VAL A 35 9.08 11.65 -8.93
CA VAL A 35 8.82 12.54 -7.79
C VAL A 35 8.85 14.01 -8.20
N CYS A 36 9.85 14.42 -8.99
CA CYS A 36 9.93 15.78 -9.49
C CYS A 36 8.71 16.14 -10.35
N ASN A 37 8.36 15.29 -11.32
CA ASN A 37 7.27 15.56 -12.25
C ASN A 37 5.91 15.66 -11.54
N ILE A 38 5.62 14.75 -10.60
CA ILE A 38 4.35 14.76 -9.86
C ILE A 38 4.29 15.95 -8.92
N ASN A 39 5.35 16.21 -8.14
CA ASN A 39 5.34 17.35 -7.22
C ASN A 39 5.28 18.69 -7.97
N GLN A 40 5.87 18.78 -9.16
CA GLN A 40 5.74 19.97 -10.01
C GLN A 40 4.32 20.16 -10.54
N ALA A 41 3.62 19.09 -10.90
CA ALA A 41 2.28 19.16 -11.48
C ALA A 41 1.17 19.33 -10.43
N PHE A 42 1.33 18.73 -9.24
CA PHE A 42 0.27 18.61 -8.24
C PHE A 42 0.57 19.34 -6.91
N GLY A 43 1.76 19.93 -6.77
CA GLY A 43 2.20 20.62 -5.56
C GLY A 43 3.33 19.88 -4.84
N GLU A 44 4.14 20.63 -4.10
CA GLU A 44 5.29 20.06 -3.39
C GLU A 44 4.83 19.09 -2.29
N GLY A 45 5.51 17.95 -2.16
CA GLY A 45 5.26 16.98 -1.09
C GLY A 45 4.15 15.96 -1.37
N ILE A 46 3.47 16.03 -2.52
CA ILE A 46 2.43 15.07 -2.92
C ILE A 46 2.95 13.64 -2.95
N ILE A 47 4.16 13.44 -3.50
CA ILE A 47 4.83 12.15 -3.51
C ILE A 47 6.26 12.28 -3.03
N ASN A 48 6.74 11.25 -2.34
CA ASN A 48 8.15 11.13 -1.96
C ASN A 48 8.82 9.95 -2.68
N LYS A 49 10.15 9.92 -2.64
CA LYS A 49 10.98 8.90 -3.29
C LYS A 49 10.62 7.46 -2.87
N ARG A 50 10.21 7.26 -1.63
CA ARG A 50 9.85 5.93 -1.11
C ARG A 50 8.56 5.42 -1.74
N ILE A 51 7.55 6.29 -1.87
CA ILE A 51 6.28 5.96 -2.53
C ILE A 51 6.54 5.67 -4.02
N ALA A 52 7.27 6.54 -4.73
CA ALA A 52 7.59 6.30 -6.14
C ALA A 52 8.32 4.97 -6.35
N GLN A 53 9.34 4.66 -5.53
CA GLN A 53 10.04 3.37 -5.59
C GLN A 53 9.13 2.17 -5.32
N HIS A 54 8.19 2.31 -4.38
CA HIS A 54 7.20 1.28 -4.08
C HIS A 54 6.28 1.02 -5.28
N CYS A 55 5.74 2.07 -5.91
CA CYS A 55 4.94 1.96 -7.13
C CYS A 55 5.72 1.27 -8.27
N PHE A 56 6.97 1.69 -8.54
CA PHE A 56 7.81 1.02 -9.54
C PHE A 56 8.08 -0.45 -9.23
N ARG A 57 8.14 -0.82 -7.95
CA ARG A 57 8.30 -2.22 -7.54
C ARG A 57 7.03 -3.02 -7.80
N ARG A 58 5.84 -2.48 -7.48
CA ARG A 58 4.55 -3.11 -7.78
C ARG A 58 4.40 -3.34 -9.28
N LEU A 59 4.60 -2.30 -10.08
CA LEU A 59 4.57 -2.37 -11.55
C LEU A 59 5.55 -3.41 -12.12
N ARG A 60 6.78 -3.47 -11.60
CA ARG A 60 7.76 -4.49 -12.05
C ARG A 60 7.31 -5.92 -11.75
N ASN A 61 6.56 -6.11 -10.67
CA ASN A 61 6.01 -7.41 -10.29
C ASN A 61 4.71 -7.74 -11.04
N GLY A 62 4.27 -6.87 -11.96
CA GLY A 62 3.04 -7.03 -12.74
C GLY A 62 1.78 -6.55 -12.01
N ASP A 63 1.93 -5.91 -10.86
CA ASP A 63 0.84 -5.29 -10.12
C ASP A 63 0.62 -3.86 -10.63
N GLU A 64 -0.43 -3.71 -11.44
CA GLU A 64 -0.86 -2.47 -12.07
C GLU A 64 -2.01 -1.80 -11.29
N CYS A 65 -2.42 -2.37 -10.15
CA CYS A 65 -3.50 -1.82 -9.35
C CYS A 65 -3.07 -0.50 -8.70
N LEU A 66 -3.85 0.55 -8.95
CA LEU A 66 -3.65 1.87 -8.34
C LEU A 66 -4.35 1.99 -6.98
N GLU A 67 -5.20 1.02 -6.64
CA GLU A 67 -5.82 0.95 -5.33
C GLU A 67 -4.74 0.75 -4.26
N ASP A 68 -4.95 1.43 -3.14
CA ASP A 68 -4.18 1.18 -1.94
C ASP A 68 -4.36 -0.30 -1.56
N GLU A 69 -3.26 -0.95 -1.22
CA GLU A 69 -3.36 -2.26 -0.58
C GLU A 69 -4.25 -2.06 0.64
N GLU A 70 -5.28 -2.90 0.77
CA GLU A 70 -6.14 -2.92 1.93
C GLU A 70 -5.20 -2.95 3.13
N GLY A 71 -5.21 -1.85 3.89
CA GLY A 71 -4.14 -1.58 4.84
C GLY A 71 -4.02 -2.75 5.81
N ARG A 72 -2.96 -2.77 6.63
CA ARG A 72 -2.99 -3.61 7.83
C ARG A 72 -4.14 -3.10 8.70
N ARG A 73 -5.36 -3.59 8.46
CA ARG A 73 -6.42 -3.56 9.45
C ARG A 73 -5.79 -4.23 10.64
N ILE A 74 -5.55 -3.43 11.68
CA ILE A 74 -5.29 -3.99 12.99
C ILE A 74 -6.51 -4.89 13.20
N PRO A 75 -6.32 -6.21 13.40
CA PRO A 75 -7.44 -7.07 13.71
C PRO A 75 -8.16 -6.43 14.88
N LEU A 76 -9.40 -6.00 14.65
CA LEU A 76 -10.24 -5.50 15.72
C LEU A 76 -10.41 -6.68 16.67
N VAL A 77 -9.83 -6.55 17.87
CA VAL A 77 -9.94 -7.57 18.93
C VAL A 77 -11.39 -7.66 19.41
N ILE A 78 -12.18 -6.62 19.14
CA ILE A 78 -13.56 -6.41 19.55
C ILE A 78 -14.45 -6.43 18.30
N ASP A 79 -15.57 -7.12 18.38
CA ASP A 79 -16.60 -7.04 17.34
C ASP A 79 -17.38 -5.72 17.45
N ASP A 80 -17.45 -4.97 16.34
CA ASP A 80 -18.12 -3.65 16.29
C ASP A 80 -19.61 -3.72 16.66
N SER A 81 -20.29 -4.86 16.43
CA SER A 81 -21.70 -5.01 16.77
C SER A 81 -21.91 -5.17 18.27
N GLN A 82 -21.00 -5.88 18.96
CA GLN A 82 -21.03 -5.99 20.43
C GLN A 82 -20.74 -4.65 21.11
N LEU A 83 -19.71 -3.93 20.65
CA LEU A 83 -19.39 -2.60 21.18
C LEU A 83 -20.57 -1.63 20.99
N ARG A 84 -21.22 -1.70 19.84
CA ARG A 84 -22.37 -0.85 19.53
C ARG A 84 -23.55 -1.11 20.47
N ILE A 85 -23.87 -2.36 20.78
CA ILE A 85 -24.94 -2.71 21.73
C ILE A 85 -24.69 -2.07 23.10
N ILE A 86 -23.47 -2.19 23.63
CA ILE A 86 -23.12 -1.64 24.96
C ILE A 86 -23.27 -0.11 24.99
N VAL A 87 -22.82 0.57 23.94
CA VAL A 87 -22.90 2.04 23.85
C VAL A 87 -24.34 2.53 23.66
N GLU A 88 -25.17 1.78 22.91
CA GLU A 88 -26.58 2.12 22.69
C GLU A 88 -27.45 1.86 23.95
N GLU A 89 -27.19 0.77 24.68
CA GLU A 89 -27.90 0.45 25.92
C GLU A 89 -27.52 1.40 27.06
N GLU A 90 -26.24 1.71 27.22
CA GLU A 90 -25.75 2.56 28.28
C GLU A 90 -24.71 3.60 27.79
N PRO A 91 -25.17 4.73 27.22
CA PRO A 91 -24.28 5.74 26.63
C PRO A 91 -23.41 6.49 27.65
N ARG A 92 -23.61 6.26 28.95
CA ARG A 92 -22.82 6.86 30.04
C ARG A 92 -21.71 5.94 30.56
N LYS A 93 -21.60 4.70 30.06
CA LYS A 93 -20.52 3.78 30.45
C LYS A 93 -19.16 4.40 30.11
N THR A 94 -18.25 4.29 31.07
CA THR A 94 -16.85 4.68 30.89
C THR A 94 -16.14 3.66 30.02
N THR A 95 -15.09 4.08 29.31
CA THR A 95 -14.28 3.17 28.48
C THR A 95 -13.76 1.96 29.28
N ARG A 96 -13.48 2.13 30.57
CA ARG A 96 -13.03 1.04 31.44
C ARG A 96 -14.11 -0.02 31.66
N GLU A 97 -15.35 0.40 31.94
CA GLU A 97 -16.48 -0.52 32.13
C GLU A 97 -16.77 -1.29 30.83
N VAL A 98 -16.70 -0.62 29.69
CA VAL A 98 -16.86 -1.25 28.37
C VAL A 98 -15.77 -2.30 28.11
N VAL A 99 -14.53 -2.03 28.48
CA VAL A 99 -13.40 -2.97 28.35
C VAL A 99 -13.58 -4.18 29.28
N GLU A 100 -14.01 -3.96 30.52
CA GLU A 100 -14.33 -5.02 31.48
C GLU A 100 -15.45 -5.95 30.97
N GLU A 101 -16.51 -5.38 30.37
CA GLU A 101 -17.65 -6.12 29.82
C GLU A 101 -17.30 -6.90 28.53
N LEU A 102 -16.44 -6.33 27.69
CA LEU A 102 -15.97 -6.97 26.47
C LEU A 102 -14.83 -7.98 26.71
N HIS A 103 -14.37 -8.14 27.96
CA HIS A 103 -13.29 -9.07 28.36
C HIS A 103 -12.00 -8.93 27.52
N VAL A 104 -11.73 -7.71 27.06
CA VAL A 104 -10.52 -7.36 26.32
C VAL A 104 -9.50 -6.85 27.32
N ASN A 105 -8.34 -7.51 27.42
CA ASN A 105 -7.23 -7.06 28.27
C ASN A 105 -6.33 -6.07 27.52
#